data_AF-A0AAV1W0J0-F1
#
_entry.id   AF-A0AAV1W0J0-F1
#
_cell.length_a   1.000
_cell.length_b   1.000
_cell.length_c   1.000
_cell.angle_alpha   90.00
_cell.angle_beta   90.00
_cell.angle_gamma   90.00
#
_symmetry.space_group_name_H-M   'P 1'
#
loop_
_entity.id
_entity.type
_entity.pdbx_description
1 polymer ?
#
loop_
_entity_poly.entity_id
_entity_poly.type
_entity_poly.pdbx_seq_one_letter_code
_entity_poly.pdbx_strand_id
1 'polypeptide(L)'
;MGESFSRSNNIDVDKLISYSDDLVKVLRDQRDFNNITHTLQRSVSLSSTCHSDFNNLHSLLQDYEEKINACKQKTEEARHETTSDAEVDLLERELEEELEKERILKEELRLISNEFNDLEQQWVSVQEQKKTSLKIEKDRQRAQMMLSMYASVTNIVPNFDDQSKISGYIVEKDKKAVEKFEYDSLKVPTLDVCNDIWSKISS
;
A
#
# COMPACT_ATOMS: atom_id res chain seq x y z
N MET A 1 -64.34 -83.10 -24.70
CA MET A 1 -65.33 -82.03 -24.99
C MET A 1 -64.54 -80.80 -25.39
N GLY A 2 -64.77 -80.25 -26.60
CA GLY A 2 -64.20 -78.99 -27.10
C GLY A 2 -62.76 -79.07 -27.61
N GLU A 3 -62.54 -79.43 -28.87
CA GLU A 3 -62.31 -78.51 -30.01
C GLU A 3 -60.86 -78.00 -30.13
N SER A 4 -60.07 -78.77 -30.87
CA SER A 4 -58.80 -78.38 -31.48
C SER A 4 -59.06 -77.51 -32.71
N PHE A 5 -58.74 -76.21 -32.63
CA PHE A 5 -58.74 -75.32 -33.79
C PHE A 5 -57.37 -75.34 -34.47
N SER A 6 -57.12 -76.39 -35.28
CA SER A 6 -55.97 -76.42 -36.18
C SER A 6 -56.30 -75.59 -37.42
N ARG A 7 -55.79 -74.37 -37.49
CA ARG A 7 -55.89 -73.47 -38.65
C ARG A 7 -55.06 -74.05 -39.80
N SER A 8 -55.68 -74.87 -40.65
CA SER A 8 -55.10 -75.24 -41.93
C SER A 8 -55.21 -74.04 -42.86
N ASN A 9 -54.12 -73.31 -43.09
CA ASN A 9 -54.01 -72.37 -44.20
C ASN A 9 -54.00 -73.20 -45.50
N ASN A 10 -55.16 -73.62 -45.96
CA ASN A 10 -55.29 -74.26 -47.27
C ASN A 10 -55.30 -73.14 -48.31
N ILE A 11 -54.14 -72.88 -48.91
CA ILE A 11 -54.02 -71.91 -50.00
C ILE A 11 -54.89 -72.42 -51.15
N ASP A 12 -55.86 -71.61 -51.57
CA ASP A 12 -56.73 -71.87 -52.70
C ASP A 12 -55.86 -71.99 -53.97
N VAL A 13 -55.59 -73.24 -54.35
CA VAL A 13 -54.66 -73.58 -55.42
C VAL A 13 -55.15 -73.04 -56.76
N ASP A 14 -56.46 -72.96 -56.99
CA ASP A 14 -57.03 -72.45 -58.24
C ASP A 14 -56.82 -70.93 -58.37
N LYS A 15 -56.96 -70.19 -57.26
CA LYS A 15 -56.59 -68.76 -57.24
C LYS A 15 -55.10 -68.56 -57.41
N LEU A 16 -54.27 -69.39 -56.79
CA LEU A 16 -52.82 -69.32 -56.94
C LEU A 16 -52.41 -69.57 -58.40
N ILE A 17 -53.01 -70.56 -59.06
CA ILE A 17 -52.79 -70.86 -60.48
C ILE A 17 -53.26 -69.68 -61.33
N SER A 18 -54.46 -69.12 -61.07
CA SER A 18 -54.96 -67.93 -61.78
C SER A 18 -54.03 -66.74 -61.66
N TYR A 19 -53.50 -66.45 -60.46
CA TYR A 19 -52.52 -65.38 -60.27
C TYR A 19 -51.20 -65.68 -60.98
N SER A 20 -50.78 -66.94 -61.04
CA SER A 20 -49.58 -67.34 -61.79
C SER A 20 -49.78 -67.15 -63.30
N ASP A 21 -50.96 -67.48 -63.83
CA ASP A 21 -51.30 -67.29 -65.24
C ASP A 21 -51.36 -65.81 -65.63
N ASP A 22 -51.92 -64.98 -64.75
CA ASP A 22 -51.95 -63.53 -64.95
C ASP A 22 -50.53 -62.94 -64.89
N LEU A 23 -49.67 -63.43 -63.99
CA LEU A 23 -48.27 -63.03 -63.93
C LEU A 23 -47.50 -63.45 -65.19
N VAL A 24 -47.73 -64.66 -65.69
CA VAL A 24 -47.15 -65.15 -66.95
C VAL A 24 -47.65 -64.33 -68.15
N LYS A 25 -48.91 -63.90 -68.15
CA LYS A 25 -49.47 -63.00 -69.19
C LYS A 25 -48.85 -61.60 -69.15
N VAL A 26 -48.58 -61.07 -67.96
CA VAL A 26 -47.95 -59.75 -67.78
C VAL A 26 -46.45 -59.78 -68.09
N LEU A 27 -45.78 -60.89 -67.83
CA LEU A 27 -44.33 -61.08 -68.06
C LEU A 27 -44.03 -61.87 -69.34
N ARG A 28 -44.79 -61.60 -70.42
CA ARG A 28 -44.68 -62.34 -71.68
C ARG A 28 -43.39 -62.08 -72.45
N ASP A 29 -42.85 -60.87 -72.36
CA ASP A 29 -41.68 -60.46 -73.15
C ASP A 29 -40.41 -60.44 -72.30
N GLN A 30 -39.29 -60.94 -72.87
CA GLN A 30 -37.96 -60.89 -72.25
C GLN A 30 -37.54 -59.46 -71.85
N ARG A 31 -38.09 -58.46 -72.55
CA ARG A 31 -37.88 -57.03 -72.26
C ARG A 31 -38.41 -56.64 -70.88
N ASP A 32 -39.55 -57.19 -70.47
CA ASP A 32 -40.17 -56.87 -69.18
C ASP A 32 -39.37 -57.47 -68.03
N PHE A 33 -38.86 -58.70 -68.20
CA PHE A 33 -37.95 -59.33 -67.24
C PHE A 33 -36.64 -58.54 -67.08
N ASN A 34 -36.07 -58.06 -68.20
CA ASN A 34 -34.88 -57.20 -68.18
C ASN A 34 -35.15 -55.85 -67.49
N ASN A 35 -36.32 -55.24 -67.73
CA ASN A 35 -36.73 -53.99 -67.09
C ASN A 35 -36.90 -54.14 -65.58
N ILE A 36 -37.51 -55.24 -65.12
CA ILE A 36 -37.68 -55.57 -63.71
C ILE A 36 -36.33 -55.83 -63.04
N THR A 37 -35.44 -56.59 -63.68
CA THR A 37 -34.09 -56.85 -63.16
C THR A 37 -33.28 -55.56 -63.06
N HIS A 38 -33.37 -54.69 -64.05
CA HIS A 38 -32.72 -53.37 -64.03
C HIS A 38 -33.30 -52.44 -62.95
N THR A 39 -34.62 -52.42 -62.75
CA THR A 39 -35.26 -51.65 -61.65
C THR A 39 -34.91 -52.21 -60.28
N LEU A 40 -34.81 -53.53 -60.13
CA LEU A 40 -34.34 -54.19 -58.90
C LEU A 40 -32.88 -53.82 -58.60
N GLN A 41 -31.99 -53.94 -59.59
CA GLN A 41 -30.58 -53.54 -59.43
C GLN A 41 -30.45 -52.07 -59.05
N ARG A 42 -31.21 -51.18 -59.71
CA ARG A 42 -31.25 -49.76 -59.37
C ARG A 42 -31.75 -49.53 -57.94
N SER A 43 -32.78 -50.27 -57.50
CA SER A 43 -33.29 -50.19 -56.13
C SER A 43 -32.26 -50.66 -55.11
N VAL A 44 -31.52 -51.73 -55.40
CA VAL A 44 -30.46 -52.25 -54.53
C VAL A 44 -29.31 -51.24 -54.44
N SER A 45 -28.86 -50.69 -55.57
CA SER A 45 -27.82 -49.66 -55.59
C SER A 45 -28.25 -48.39 -54.84
N LEU A 46 -29.50 -47.95 -55.01
CA LEU A 46 -30.06 -46.83 -54.24
C LEU A 46 -30.09 -47.14 -52.74
N SER A 47 -30.49 -48.35 -52.36
CA SER A 47 -30.49 -48.79 -50.96
C SER A 47 -29.09 -48.80 -50.37
N SER A 48 -28.07 -49.26 -51.12
CA SER A 48 -26.69 -49.24 -50.63
C SER A 48 -26.15 -47.82 -50.48
N THR A 49 -26.46 -46.93 -51.42
CA THR A 49 -26.08 -45.51 -51.31
C THR A 49 -26.77 -44.85 -50.12
N CYS A 50 -28.07 -45.07 -49.95
CA CYS A 50 -28.83 -44.55 -48.81
C CYS A 50 -28.26 -45.05 -47.47
N HIS A 51 -27.87 -46.33 -47.39
CA HIS A 51 -27.26 -46.89 -46.19
C HIS A 51 -25.87 -46.28 -45.92
N SER A 52 -25.06 -46.07 -46.95
CA SER A 52 -23.78 -45.38 -46.84
C SER A 52 -23.97 -43.94 -46.36
N ASP A 53 -24.91 -43.19 -46.94
CA ASP A 53 -25.21 -41.82 -46.55
C ASP A 53 -25.71 -41.73 -45.10
N PHE A 54 -26.57 -42.67 -44.69
CA PHE A 54 -27.02 -42.79 -43.30
C PHE A 54 -25.84 -43.00 -42.34
N ASN A 55 -24.95 -43.94 -42.64
CA ASN A 55 -23.77 -44.22 -41.82
C ASN A 55 -22.81 -43.02 -41.76
N ASN A 56 -22.64 -42.31 -42.87
CA ASN A 56 -21.83 -41.09 -42.93
C ASN A 56 -22.43 -39.98 -42.07
N LEU A 57 -23.74 -39.74 -42.16
CA LEU A 57 -24.44 -38.77 -41.32
C LEU A 57 -24.40 -39.13 -39.84
N HIS A 58 -24.57 -40.42 -39.51
CA HIS A 58 -24.45 -40.91 -38.15
C HIS A 58 -23.05 -40.66 -37.56
N SER A 59 -22.00 -40.98 -38.32
CA SER A 59 -20.61 -40.72 -37.93
C SER A 59 -20.35 -39.23 -37.70
N LEU A 60 -20.86 -38.37 -38.60
CA LEU A 60 -20.70 -36.93 -38.47
C LEU A 60 -21.44 -36.37 -37.25
N LEU A 61 -22.65 -36.87 -36.97
CA LEU A 61 -23.40 -36.51 -35.76
C LEU A 61 -22.64 -36.88 -34.49
N GLN A 62 -22.07 -38.09 -34.45
CA GLN A 62 -21.27 -38.53 -33.32
C GLN A 62 -20.04 -37.64 -33.10
N ASP A 63 -19.30 -37.29 -34.17
CA ASP A 63 -18.15 -36.38 -34.09
C ASP A 63 -18.55 -34.97 -33.58
N TYR A 64 -19.69 -34.45 -34.02
CA TYR A 64 -20.21 -33.18 -33.49
C TYR A 64 -20.60 -33.28 -32.01
N GLU A 65 -21.20 -34.39 -31.59
CA GLU A 65 -21.57 -34.61 -30.19
C GLU A 65 -20.33 -34.69 -29.29
N GLU A 66 -19.28 -35.39 -29.73
CA GLU A 66 -17.97 -35.43 -29.06
C GLU A 66 -17.36 -34.03 -28.95
N LYS A 67 -17.37 -33.24 -30.03
CA LYS A 67 -16.88 -31.85 -30.02
C LYS A 67 -17.66 -30.96 -29.07
N ILE A 68 -18.99 -31.09 -29.02
CA ILE A 68 -19.84 -30.34 -28.09
C ILE A 68 -19.48 -30.69 -26.65
N ASN A 69 -19.30 -31.97 -26.35
CA ASN A 69 -18.94 -32.43 -25.00
C ASN A 69 -17.55 -31.93 -24.58
N ALA A 70 -16.56 -31.97 -25.49
CA ALA A 70 -15.24 -31.42 -25.24
C ALA A 70 -15.29 -29.90 -24.97
N CYS A 71 -16.08 -29.15 -25.72
CA CYS A 71 -16.29 -27.71 -25.49
C CYS A 71 -16.97 -27.43 -24.15
N LYS A 72 -18.00 -28.21 -23.77
CA LYS A 72 -18.65 -28.09 -22.46
C LYS A 72 -17.65 -28.32 -21.33
N GLN A 73 -16.84 -29.37 -21.41
CA GLN A 73 -15.83 -29.68 -20.40
C GLN A 73 -14.82 -28.54 -20.26
N LYS A 74 -14.26 -28.03 -21.36
CA LYS A 74 -13.33 -26.89 -21.33
C LYS A 74 -13.94 -25.63 -20.72
N THR A 75 -15.23 -25.40 -20.96
CA THR A 75 -15.94 -24.24 -20.40
C THR A 75 -16.09 -24.37 -18.88
N GLU A 76 -16.34 -25.58 -18.39
CA GLU A 76 -16.45 -25.84 -16.95
C GLU A 76 -15.08 -25.78 -16.25
N GLU A 77 -14.04 -26.35 -16.88
CA GLU A 77 -12.66 -26.24 -16.39
C GLU A 77 -12.21 -24.77 -16.27
N ALA A 78 -12.47 -23.95 -17.30
CA ALA A 78 -12.13 -22.52 -17.26
C ALA A 78 -12.91 -21.73 -16.18
N ARG A 79 -14.14 -22.15 -15.85
CA ARG A 79 -14.91 -21.55 -14.74
C ARG A 79 -14.30 -21.86 -13.38
N HIS A 80 -13.75 -23.06 -13.21
CA HIS A 80 -13.08 -23.46 -11.97
C HIS A 80 -11.65 -22.90 -11.85
N GLU A 81 -10.97 -22.62 -12.97
CA GLU A 81 -9.64 -22.01 -13.00
C GLU A 81 -9.66 -20.49 -12.75
N THR A 82 -10.82 -19.84 -12.90
CA THR A 82 -11.00 -18.45 -12.48
C THR A 82 -10.90 -18.39 -10.95
N THR A 83 -10.03 -17.53 -10.41
CA THR A 83 -9.80 -17.34 -8.97
C THR A 83 -11.12 -17.33 -8.21
N SER A 84 -11.20 -18.10 -7.12
CA SER A 84 -12.39 -18.15 -6.30
C SER A 84 -12.76 -16.74 -5.85
N ASP A 85 -14.01 -16.33 -6.05
CA ASP A 85 -14.57 -15.03 -5.63
C ASP A 85 -14.18 -14.69 -4.17
N ALA A 86 -14.12 -15.72 -3.30
CA ALA A 86 -13.72 -15.58 -1.90
C ALA A 86 -12.23 -15.24 -1.69
N GLU A 87 -11.33 -15.59 -2.60
CA GLU A 87 -9.91 -15.21 -2.53
C GLU A 87 -9.72 -13.75 -2.92
N VAL A 88 -10.50 -13.27 -3.90
CA VAL A 88 -10.52 -11.86 -4.29
C VAL A 88 -11.04 -11.00 -3.14
N ASP A 89 -12.17 -11.37 -2.54
CA ASP A 89 -12.74 -10.67 -1.37
C ASP A 89 -11.77 -10.62 -0.17
N LEU A 90 -10.98 -11.69 0.02
CA LEU A 90 -10.00 -11.75 1.10
C LEU A 90 -8.85 -10.77 0.85
N LEU A 91 -8.32 -10.74 -0.38
CA LEU A 91 -7.24 -9.82 -0.76
C LEU A 91 -7.70 -8.35 -0.75
N GLU A 92 -8.94 -8.07 -1.16
CA GLU A 92 -9.50 -6.72 -1.08
C GLU A 92 -9.61 -6.23 0.38
N ARG A 93 -10.01 -7.11 1.30
CA ARG A 93 -10.06 -6.77 2.73
C ARG A 93 -8.67 -6.53 3.31
N GLU A 94 -7.71 -7.40 2.99
CA GLU A 94 -6.33 -7.25 3.45
C GLU A 94 -5.70 -5.95 2.93
N LEU A 95 -5.96 -5.60 1.67
CA LEU A 95 -5.52 -4.33 1.09
C LEU A 95 -6.08 -3.12 1.84
N GLU A 96 -7.38 -3.12 2.16
CA GLU A 96 -8.02 -2.03 2.91
C GLU A 96 -7.41 -1.89 4.33
N GLU A 97 -7.17 -3.01 5.01
CA GLU A 97 -6.52 -3.01 6.33
C GLU A 97 -5.10 -2.44 6.28
N GLU A 98 -4.31 -2.80 5.27
CA GLU A 98 -2.96 -2.26 5.09
C GLU A 98 -2.95 -0.78 4.71
N LEU A 99 -3.90 -0.32 3.90
CA LEU A 99 -4.05 1.10 3.58
C LEU A 99 -4.38 1.94 4.82
N GLU A 100 -5.24 1.42 5.71
CA GLU A 100 -5.55 2.11 6.96
C GLU A 100 -4.36 2.14 7.92
N LYS A 101 -3.58 1.04 8.01
CA LYS A 101 -2.31 1.03 8.77
C LYS A 101 -1.31 2.06 8.22
N GLU A 102 -1.15 2.12 6.89
CA GLU A 102 -0.29 3.11 6.23
C GLU A 102 -0.73 4.54 6.56
N ARG A 103 -2.04 4.80 6.56
CA ARG A 103 -2.61 6.10 6.92
C ARG A 103 -2.26 6.51 8.35
N ILE A 104 -2.41 5.59 9.31
CA ILE A 104 -2.08 5.83 10.72
C ILE A 104 -0.58 6.11 10.88
N LEU A 105 0.28 5.28 10.29
CA LEU A 105 1.74 5.46 10.36
C LEU A 105 2.20 6.79 9.76
N LYS A 106 1.59 7.23 8.65
CA LYS A 106 1.89 8.55 8.07
C LYS A 106 1.55 9.68 9.02
N GLU A 107 0.44 9.58 9.75
CA GLU A 107 0.05 10.60 10.73
C GLU A 107 1.00 10.60 11.95
N GLU A 108 1.39 9.43 12.45
CA GLU A 108 2.39 9.31 13.52
C GLU A 108 3.74 9.92 13.11
N LEU A 109 4.21 9.62 11.88
CA LEU A 109 5.43 10.21 11.34
C LEU A 109 5.33 11.74 11.24
N ARG A 110 4.15 12.28 10.88
CA ARG A 110 3.91 13.72 10.87
C ARG A 110 4.04 14.33 12.27
N LEU A 111 3.48 13.68 13.29
CA LEU A 111 3.58 14.13 14.67
C LEU A 111 5.03 14.12 15.17
N ILE A 112 5.76 13.02 14.93
CA ILE A 112 7.18 12.89 15.29
C ILE A 112 8.02 13.95 14.58
N SER A 113 7.74 14.23 13.29
CA SER A 113 8.45 15.26 12.54
C SER A 113 8.25 16.66 13.12
N ASN A 114 7.04 16.97 13.62
CA ASN A 114 6.77 18.25 14.25
C ASN A 114 7.52 18.36 15.59
N GLU A 115 7.49 17.32 16.42
CA GLU A 115 8.23 17.28 17.68
C GLU A 115 9.74 17.43 17.45
N PHE A 116 10.29 16.76 16.43
CA PHE A 116 11.69 16.89 16.07
C PHE A 116 12.05 18.34 15.70
N ASN A 117 11.20 19.00 14.91
CA ASN A 117 11.41 20.40 14.52
C ASN A 117 11.34 21.35 15.73
N ASP A 118 10.43 21.12 16.67
CA ASP A 118 10.36 21.90 17.91
C ASP A 118 11.60 21.70 18.78
N LEU A 119 12.08 20.46 18.91
CA LEU A 119 13.32 20.14 19.62
C LEU A 119 14.55 20.76 18.96
N GLU A 120 14.61 20.78 17.63
CA GLU A 120 15.68 21.43 16.88
C GLU A 120 15.71 22.94 17.15
N GLN A 121 14.54 23.60 17.16
CA GLN A 121 14.44 25.01 17.54
C GLN A 121 14.88 25.27 18.98
N GLN A 122 14.47 24.42 19.93
CA GLN A 122 14.92 24.51 21.32
C GLN A 122 16.43 24.33 21.43
N TRP A 123 17.00 23.38 20.71
CA TRP A 123 18.44 23.13 20.70
C TRP A 123 19.22 24.34 20.20
N VAL A 124 18.76 24.99 19.11
CA VAL A 124 19.37 26.24 18.60
C VAL A 124 19.32 27.33 19.66
N SER A 125 18.16 27.54 20.30
CA SER A 125 17.99 28.55 21.35
C SER A 125 18.93 28.33 22.54
N VAL A 126 19.04 27.08 23.01
CA VAL A 126 19.95 26.70 24.11
C VAL A 126 21.41 26.92 23.70
N GLN A 127 21.77 26.60 22.46
CA GLN A 127 23.13 26.80 21.97
C GLN A 127 23.50 28.29 21.91
N GLU A 128 22.57 29.15 21.50
CA GLU A 128 22.77 30.61 21.52
C GLU A 128 22.90 31.14 22.96
N GLN A 129 22.01 30.71 23.87
CA GLN A 129 22.08 31.07 25.28
C GLN A 129 23.41 30.64 25.94
N LYS A 130 23.93 29.47 25.58
CA LYS A 130 25.24 29.01 26.04
C LYS A 130 26.37 29.94 25.59
N LYS A 131 26.34 30.41 24.34
CA LYS A 131 27.34 31.35 23.80
C LYS A 131 27.28 32.71 24.52
N THR A 132 26.08 33.23 24.77
CA THR A 132 25.91 34.51 25.47
C THR A 132 26.38 34.41 26.92
N SER A 133 26.02 33.33 27.62
CA SER A 133 26.48 33.09 29.00
C SER A 133 28.00 32.99 29.10
N LEU A 134 28.67 32.32 28.16
CA LEU A 134 30.13 32.22 28.13
C LEU A 134 30.78 33.60 27.98
N LYS A 135 30.21 34.45 27.11
CA LYS A 135 30.70 35.83 26.91
C LYS A 135 30.52 36.66 28.18
N ILE A 136 29.34 36.60 28.81
CA ILE A 136 29.06 37.30 30.06
C ILE A 136 30.03 36.88 31.16
N GLU A 137 30.28 35.57 31.33
CA GLU A 137 31.20 35.10 32.36
C GLU A 137 32.64 35.59 32.11
N LYS A 138 33.09 35.59 30.84
CA LYS A 138 34.41 36.12 30.49
C LYS A 138 34.53 37.62 30.80
N ASP A 139 33.50 38.39 30.48
CA ASP A 139 33.49 39.83 30.75
C ASP A 139 33.39 40.12 32.26
N ARG A 140 32.64 39.29 33.01
CA ARG A 140 32.59 39.32 34.47
C ARG A 140 33.97 39.06 35.09
N GLN A 141 34.70 38.05 34.60
CA GLN A 141 36.06 37.74 35.06
C GLN A 141 37.03 38.89 34.78
N ARG A 142 36.95 39.51 33.60
CA ARG A 142 37.76 40.69 33.28
C ARG A 142 37.47 41.86 34.21
N ALA A 143 36.19 42.17 34.45
CA ALA A 143 35.79 43.22 35.37
C ALA A 143 36.28 42.94 36.80
N GLN A 144 36.16 41.69 37.26
CA GLN A 144 36.66 41.29 38.58
C GLN A 144 38.18 41.45 38.70
N MET A 145 38.95 41.03 37.69
CA MET A 145 40.41 41.21 37.68
C MET A 145 40.79 42.70 37.73
N MET A 146 40.10 43.54 36.95
CA MET A 146 40.32 44.99 36.93
C MET A 146 40.02 45.62 38.29
N LEU A 147 38.89 45.28 38.91
CA LEU A 147 38.52 45.76 40.24
C LEU A 147 39.52 45.29 41.31
N SER A 148 39.98 44.03 41.24
CA SER A 148 41.00 43.51 42.14
C SER A 148 42.34 44.25 41.98
N MET A 149 42.72 44.60 40.76
CA MET A 149 43.91 45.41 40.49
C MET A 149 43.76 46.78 41.16
N TYR A 150 42.65 47.48 40.95
CA TYR A 150 42.41 48.78 41.60
C TYR A 150 42.43 48.68 43.13
N ALA A 151 41.71 47.71 43.70
CA ALA A 151 41.69 47.51 45.14
C ALA A 151 43.09 47.20 45.71
N SER A 152 43.96 46.52 44.95
CA SER A 152 45.32 46.21 45.40
C SER A 152 46.24 47.45 45.48
N VAL A 153 46.00 48.45 44.62
CA VAL A 153 46.77 49.70 44.58
C VAL A 153 46.21 50.73 45.56
N THR A 154 44.88 50.85 45.65
CA THR A 154 44.25 51.91 46.43
C THR A 154 43.86 51.48 47.83
N ASN A 155 43.70 50.17 48.07
CA ASN A 155 43.06 49.60 49.27
C ASN A 155 41.69 50.24 49.60
N ILE A 156 40.99 50.74 48.57
CA ILE A 156 39.66 51.34 48.73
C ILE A 156 38.57 50.27 48.55
N VAL A 157 37.59 50.31 49.45
CA VAL A 157 36.29 49.64 49.31
C VAL A 157 35.24 50.71 49.06
N PRO A 158 34.74 50.87 47.82
CA PRO A 158 33.70 51.85 47.51
C PRO A 158 32.38 51.51 48.21
N ASN A 159 31.63 52.53 48.62
CA ASN A 159 30.25 52.36 49.04
C ASN A 159 29.30 52.72 47.89
N PHE A 160 28.31 51.85 47.62
CA PHE A 160 27.36 51.99 46.52
C PHE A 160 25.94 52.33 46.96
N ASP A 161 25.71 52.58 48.25
CA ASP A 161 24.38 52.88 48.79
C ASP A 161 23.78 54.18 48.25
N ASP A 162 24.61 55.20 47.98
CA ASP A 162 24.19 56.52 47.50
C ASP A 162 24.95 56.89 46.21
N GLN A 163 24.24 56.89 45.08
CA GLN A 163 24.80 57.22 43.77
C GLN A 163 25.07 58.71 43.58
N SER A 164 24.53 59.58 44.44
CA SER A 164 24.76 61.03 44.37
C SER A 164 26.10 61.46 45.00
N LYS A 165 26.79 60.53 45.67
CA LYS A 165 28.02 60.79 46.42
C LYS A 165 29.12 59.81 46.06
N ILE A 166 30.37 60.27 46.17
CA ILE A 166 31.55 59.42 46.10
C ILE A 166 31.95 59.10 47.53
N SER A 167 31.70 57.88 47.98
CA SER A 167 32.00 57.46 49.35
C SER A 167 32.61 56.07 49.41
N GLY A 168 33.31 55.78 50.50
CA GLY A 168 33.98 54.50 50.67
C GLY A 168 34.89 54.48 51.89
N TYR A 169 35.66 53.40 51.97
CA TYR A 169 36.57 53.11 53.07
C TYR A 169 37.97 52.83 52.52
N ILE A 170 39.00 53.43 53.10
CA ILE A 170 40.41 53.11 52.85
C ILE A 170 40.85 52.14 53.94
N VAL A 171 41.36 50.97 53.56
CA VAL A 171 41.75 49.90 54.48
C VAL A 171 43.27 49.81 54.57
N GLU A 172 43.86 50.24 55.68
CA GLU A 172 45.29 50.04 55.92
C GLU A 172 45.56 48.65 56.52
N LYS A 173 46.25 47.79 55.74
CA LYS A 173 46.57 46.41 56.16
C LYS A 173 47.45 46.34 57.41
N ASP A 174 48.37 47.28 57.57
CA ASP A 174 49.38 47.24 58.63
C ASP A 174 48.87 47.78 59.97
N LYS A 175 47.98 48.78 59.94
CA LYS A 175 47.50 49.47 61.15
C LYS A 175 46.12 49.00 61.63
N LYS A 176 45.45 48.09 60.91
CA LYS A 176 44.03 47.72 61.12
C LYS A 176 43.12 48.95 61.23
N ALA A 177 43.47 50.03 60.53
CA ALA A 177 42.73 51.28 60.52
C ALA A 177 41.86 51.34 59.26
N VAL A 178 40.64 51.84 59.41
CA VAL A 178 39.68 52.03 58.32
C VAL A 178 39.27 53.50 58.32
N GLU A 179 39.70 54.26 57.32
CA GLU A 179 39.30 55.66 57.15
C GLU A 179 38.10 55.75 56.20
N LYS A 180 37.02 56.39 56.64
CA LYS A 180 35.83 56.63 55.81
C LYS A 180 35.95 57.99 55.10
N PHE A 181 35.64 58.03 53.82
CA PHE A 181 35.52 59.28 53.05
C PHE A 181 34.14 59.40 52.39
N GLU A 182 33.69 60.64 52.17
CA GLU A 182 32.41 60.96 51.52
C GLU A 182 32.50 62.35 50.88
N TYR A 183 32.23 62.43 49.58
CA TYR A 183 32.23 63.65 48.79
C TYR A 183 30.92 63.79 48.01
N ASP A 184 30.40 65.00 47.94
CA ASP A 184 29.22 65.32 47.13
C ASP A 184 29.65 65.56 45.67
N SER A 185 29.14 64.72 44.76
CA SER A 185 29.55 64.72 43.34
C SER A 185 29.19 66.02 42.61
N LEU A 186 28.24 66.79 43.13
CA LEU A 186 27.77 68.04 42.51
C LEU A 186 28.47 69.29 43.05
N LYS A 187 29.16 69.19 44.20
CA LYS A 187 29.75 70.36 44.89
C LYS A 187 31.26 70.49 44.69
N VAL A 188 31.95 69.38 44.46
CA VAL A 188 33.41 69.36 44.37
C VAL A 188 33.83 68.87 42.99
N PRO A 189 34.73 69.58 42.28
CA PRO A 189 35.27 69.10 41.01
C PRO A 189 35.91 67.73 41.15
N THR A 190 35.67 66.83 40.18
CA THR A 190 36.17 65.44 40.23
C THR A 190 37.70 65.36 40.37
N LEU A 191 38.43 66.32 39.79
CA LEU A 191 39.89 66.37 39.88
C LEU A 191 40.37 66.61 41.32
N ASP A 192 39.70 67.50 42.04
CA ASP A 192 40.05 67.83 43.43
C ASP A 192 39.76 66.65 44.36
N VAL A 193 38.63 65.96 44.16
CA VAL A 193 38.28 64.72 44.86
C VAL A 193 39.34 63.64 44.61
N CYS A 194 39.77 63.44 43.36
CA CYS A 194 40.81 62.48 43.02
C CYS A 194 42.14 62.79 43.72
N ASN A 195 42.59 64.05 43.68
CA ASN A 195 43.84 64.47 44.32
C ASN A 195 43.81 64.26 45.84
N ASP A 196 42.68 64.60 46.49
CA ASP A 196 42.51 64.41 47.93
C ASP A 196 42.56 62.92 48.30
N ILE A 197 41.83 62.07 47.56
CA ILE A 197 41.86 60.61 47.75
C ILE A 197 43.27 60.05 47.54
N TRP A 198 43.99 60.46 46.49
CA TRP A 198 45.37 60.00 46.24
C TRP A 198 46.33 60.44 47.35
N SER A 199 46.16 61.64 47.90
CA SER A 199 46.98 62.12 49.02
C SER A 199 46.80 61.28 50.28
N LYS A 200 45.57 60.82 50.55
CA LYS A 200 45.22 59.94 51.67
C LYS A 200 45.79 58.53 51.52
N ILE A 201 45.78 57.99 50.29
CA ILE A 201 46.36 56.66 50.01
C ILE A 201 47.89 56.67 50.10
N SER A 202 48.53 57.79 49.74
CA SER A 202 49.99 57.89 49.65
C SER A 202 50.67 58.37 50.94
N SER A 203 49.89 58.64 51.99
CA SER A 203 50.37 59.04 53.33
C SER A 203 50.69 57.84 54.21
#